data_AF-A0A9Q4FLS1-F1
#
_entry.id   AF-A0A9Q4FLS1-F1
#
_cell.length_a   1.000
_cell.length_b   1.000
_cell.length_c   1.000
_cell.angle_alpha   90.00
_cell.angle_beta   90.00
_cell.angle_gamma   90.00
#
_symmetry.space_group_name_H-M   'P 1'
#
loop_
_entity.id
_entity.type
_entity.pdbx_description
1 polymer ?
#
loop_
_entity_poly.entity_id
_entity_poly.type
_entity_poly.pdbx_seq_one_letter_code
_entity_poly.pdbx_strand_id
1 'polypeptide(L)' 'MKEEFKEEGVKFVDFERLLKDSDIITLHIPLTEETRYMFDIEAFKTMKSTSFLVNTSRGAIVKEQDLYTALNIG' A
#
# COMPACT_ATOMS: atom_id res chain seq x y z
N MET A 1 5.33 20.55 -5.61
CA MET A 1 5.11 19.09 -5.49
C MET A 1 3.70 18.63 -5.89
N LYS A 2 2.61 18.84 -5.12
CA LYS A 2 1.28 18.32 -5.53
C LYS A 2 0.72 18.91 -6.84
N GLU A 3 0.98 20.20 -7.09
CA GLU A 3 0.60 20.88 -8.34
C GLU A 3 1.39 20.35 -9.56
N GLU A 4 2.68 20.04 -9.38
CA GLU A 4 3.56 19.51 -10.46
C GLU A 4 3.07 18.16 -10.99
N PHE A 5 2.64 17.25 -10.10
CA PHE A 5 2.16 15.92 -10.51
C PHE A 5 0.74 15.95 -11.12
N LYS A 6 0.01 17.04 -10.95
CA LYS A 6 -1.37 17.16 -11.43
C LYS A 6 -1.44 17.21 -12.95
N GLU A 7 -0.42 17.77 -13.59
CA GLU A 7 -0.28 17.82 -15.05
C GLU A 7 0.10 16.46 -15.66
N GLU A 8 0.64 15.54 -14.85
CA GLU A 8 1.01 14.17 -15.24
C GLU A 8 -0.14 13.15 -15.05
N GLY A 9 -1.35 13.63 -14.76
CA GLY A 9 -2.52 12.78 -14.53
C GLY A 9 -2.52 12.09 -13.16
N VAL A 10 -1.69 12.54 -12.21
CA VAL A 10 -1.64 11.98 -10.86
C VAL A 10 -2.76 12.57 -10.00
N LYS A 11 -3.54 11.69 -9.38
CA LYS A 11 -4.56 12.07 -8.39
C LYS A 11 -4.08 11.70 -6.99
N PHE A 12 -3.92 12.70 -6.13
CA PHE A 12 -3.70 12.47 -4.71
C PHE A 12 -5.01 11.99 -4.06
N VAL A 13 -4.92 10.88 -3.35
CA VAL A 13 -6.03 10.26 -2.61
C VAL A 13 -5.56 9.92 -1.20
N ASP A 14 -6.51 9.68 -0.30
CA ASP A 14 -6.20 9.11 1.01
C ASP A 14 -5.83 7.62 0.90
N PHE A 15 -5.31 7.09 2.00
CA PHE A 15 -4.82 5.71 2.07
C PHE A 15 -5.93 4.68 1.82
N GLU A 16 -7.12 4.89 2.38
CA GLU A 16 -8.24 3.96 2.21
C GLU A 16 -8.67 3.85 0.74
N ARG A 17 -8.80 5.00 0.06
CA ARG A 17 -9.11 5.05 -1.37
C ARG A 17 -8.00 4.42 -2.21
N LEU A 18 -6.73 4.66 -1.85
CA LEU A 18 -5.57 4.03 -2.50
C LEU A 18 -5.66 2.51 -2.42
N LEU A 19 -5.98 1.93 -1.26
CA LEU A 19 -6.11 0.48 -1.10
C LEU A 19 -7.26 -0.10 -1.92
N LYS A 20 -8.45 0.53 -1.85
CA LYS A 20 -9.67 0.02 -2.51
C LYS A 20 -9.61 0.07 -4.04
N ASP A 21 -9.01 1.12 -4.60
CA ASP A 21 -9.09 1.37 -6.03
C ASP A 21 -7.93 0.76 -6.84
N SER A 22 -6.79 0.49 -6.20
CA SER A 22 -5.57 0.13 -6.93
C SER A 22 -5.54 -1.35 -7.33
N ASP A 23 -5.19 -1.62 -8.57
CA ASP A 23 -4.84 -2.98 -9.03
C ASP A 23 -3.37 -3.32 -8.72
N ILE A 24 -2.52 -2.30 -8.67
CA ILE A 24 -1.11 -2.43 -8.30
C ILE A 24 -0.76 -1.28 -7.36
N ILE A 25 -0.17 -1.60 -6.21
CA ILE A 25 0.36 -0.63 -5.25
C ILE A 25 1.87 -0.81 -5.19
N THR A 26 2.63 0.28 -5.31
CA THR A 26 4.08 0.27 -5.17
C THR A 26 4.52 1.21 -4.06
N LEU A 27 5.46 0.76 -3.23
CA LEU A 27 5.92 1.50 -2.05
C LEU A 27 7.25 2.20 -2.32
N HIS A 28 7.22 3.53 -2.26
CA HIS A 28 8.37 4.43 -2.38
C HIS A 28 8.44 5.41 -1.20
N ILE A 29 8.32 4.88 0.02
CA ILE A 29 8.25 5.68 1.25
C ILE A 29 9.35 5.26 2.23
N PRO A 30 9.88 6.19 3.04
CA PRO A 30 10.81 5.85 4.10
C PRO A 30 10.10 5.04 5.20
N LEU A 31 10.87 4.24 5.94
CA LEU A 31 10.39 3.64 7.19
C LEU A 31 10.51 4.67 8.32
N THR A 32 9.37 4.96 8.95
CA THR A 32 9.16 5.82 10.11
C THR A 32 8.23 5.11 11.10
N GLU A 33 7.94 5.72 12.24
CA GLU A 33 6.98 5.13 13.20
C GLU A 33 5.55 5.11 12.63
N GLU A 34 5.18 6.09 11.80
CA GLU A 34 3.86 6.15 11.15
C GLU A 34 3.71 5.15 10.00
N THR A 35 4.81 4.79 9.33
CA THR A 35 4.80 3.88 8.17
C THR A 35 5.16 2.45 8.55
N ARG A 36 5.66 2.22 9.76
CA ARG A 36 5.90 0.88 10.30
C ARG A 36 4.59 0.11 10.37
N TYR A 37 4.56 -1.04 9.72
CA TYR A 37 3.39 -1.93 9.64
C TYR A 37 2.11 -1.24 9.14
N MET A 38 2.25 -0.20 8.33
CA MET A 38 1.12 0.45 7.66
C MET A 38 0.33 -0.52 6.76
N PHE A 39 1.01 -1.55 6.23
CA PHE A 39 0.36 -2.68 5.55
C PHE A 39 0.23 -3.85 6.52
N ASP A 40 -0.86 -3.84 7.27
CA ASP A 40 -1.31 -4.88 8.19
C ASP A 40 -2.52 -5.65 7.64
N ILE A 41 -3.12 -6.52 8.46
CA ILE A 41 -4.26 -7.35 8.03
C ILE A 41 -5.48 -6.53 7.57
N GLU A 42 -5.73 -5.35 8.14
CA GLU A 42 -6.88 -4.53 7.76
C GLU A 42 -6.61 -3.81 6.44
N ALA A 43 -5.36 -3.38 6.21
CA ALA A 43 -4.95 -2.88 4.90
C ALA A 43 -5.12 -3.96 3.81
N PHE A 44 -4.65 -5.19 4.07
CA PHE A 44 -4.78 -6.29 3.11
C PHE A 44 -6.23 -6.69 2.82
N LYS A 45 -7.12 -6.69 3.83
CA LYS A 45 -8.56 -6.93 3.62
C LYS A 45 -9.24 -5.84 2.78
N THR A 46 -8.72 -4.62 2.83
CA THR A 46 -9.28 -3.48 2.11
C THR A 46 -8.85 -3.45 0.64
N MET A 47 -7.68 -4.04 0.34
CA MET A 47 -7.20 -4.21 -1.02
C MET A 47 -8.10 -5.11 -1.85
N LYS A 48 -8.09 -4.94 -3.18
CA LYS A 48 -8.75 -5.90 -4.08
C LYS A 48 -8.04 -7.26 -3.96
N SER A 49 -8.80 -8.34 -3.96
CA SER A 49 -8.23 -9.71 -3.94
C SER A 49 -7.34 -10.03 -5.14
N THR A 50 -7.53 -9.32 -6.26
CA THR A 50 -6.72 -9.45 -7.48
C THR A 50 -5.55 -8.47 -7.54
N SER A 51 -5.35 -7.61 -6.53
CA SER A 51 -4.32 -6.59 -6.56
C SER A 51 -2.93 -7.13 -6.20
N PHE A 52 -1.90 -6.40 -6.62
CA PHE A 52 -0.51 -6.68 -6.27
C PHE A 52 0.08 -5.57 -5.40
N LEU A 53 0.86 -5.96 -4.39
CA LEU A 53 1.71 -5.05 -3.60
C LEU A 53 3.18 -5.27 -3.95
N VAL A 54 3.87 -4.20 -4.35
CA VAL A 54 5.29 -4.20 -4.69
C VAL A 54 6.04 -3.33 -3.68
N ASN A 55 6.77 -3.96 -2.76
CA ASN A 55 7.60 -3.26 -1.78
C ASN A 55 9.08 -3.26 -2.21
N THR A 56 9.55 -2.14 -2.78
CA THR A 56 10.98 -1.90 -3.04
C THR A 56 11.62 -0.98 -1.99
N SER A 57 10.96 -0.72 -0.87
CA SER A 57 11.37 0.22 0.17
C SER A 57 12.05 -0.47 1.36
N ARG A 58 11.31 -0.78 2.43
CA ARG A 58 11.79 -1.42 3.66
C ARG A 58 10.76 -2.47 4.11
N GLY A 59 11.25 -3.63 4.55
CA GLY A 59 10.40 -4.75 4.94
C GLY A 59 9.37 -4.38 6.00
N ALA A 60 9.80 -3.70 7.08
CA ALA A 60 8.95 -3.34 8.21
C ALA A 60 7.82 -2.33 7.93
N ILE A 61 7.65 -1.84 6.69
CA ILE A 61 6.43 -1.13 6.27
C ILE A 61 5.26 -2.11 6.15
N VAL A 62 5.57 -3.37 5.84
CA VAL A 62 4.63 -4.48 5.75
C VAL A 62 4.75 -5.35 6.99
N LYS A 63 3.63 -5.72 7.59
CA LYS A 63 3.61 -6.71 8.67
C LYS A 63 3.60 -8.11 8.07
N GLU A 64 4.78 -8.74 8.02
CA GLU A 64 5.02 -10.00 7.30
C GLU A 64 4.07 -11.14 7.73
N GLN A 65 3.72 -11.24 9.01
CA GLN A 65 2.79 -12.26 9.49
C GLN A 65 1.36 -12.07 8.94
N ASP A 66 0.93 -10.82 8.79
CA ASP A 66 -0.38 -10.49 8.25
C ASP A 66 -0.37 -10.68 6.72
N LEU A 67 0.75 -10.35 6.06
CA LEU A 67 0.96 -10.66 4.64
C LEU A 67 0.87 -12.17 4.38
N TYR A 68 1.56 -12.99 5.18
CA TYR A 68 1.47 -14.44 5.09
C TYR A 68 0.03 -14.91 5.21
N THR A 69 -0.72 -14.35 6.17
CA THR A 69 -2.13 -14.68 6.35
C THR A 69 -2.95 -14.30 5.11
N ALA A 70 -2.79 -13.07 4.61
CA ALA A 70 -3.50 -12.56 3.44
C ALA A 70 -3.26 -13.40 2.18
N LEU A 71 -2.04 -13.89 1.98
CA LEU A 71 -1.70 -14.76 0.84
C LEU A 71 -2.32 -16.17 0.92
N ASN A 72 -2.56 -16.68 2.13
CA ASN A 72 -3.10 -18.04 2.33
C ASN A 72 -4.63 -18.10 2.37
N ILE A 73 -5.30 -16.98 2.63
CA ILE A 73 -6.77 -16.87 2.58
C ILE A 73 -7.30 -16.43 1.21
N GLY A 74 -6.39 -16.20 0.25
CA GLY A 74 -6.68 -15.69 -1.10
C GLY A 74 -7.68 -16.52 -1.89
#